data_AF-A0A6P1J9A3-F1
#
_entry.id   AF-A0A6P1J9A3-F1
#
_cell.length_a   1.000
_cell.length_b   1.000
_cell.length_c   1.000
_cell.angle_alpha   90.00
_cell.angle_beta   90.00
_cell.angle_gamma   90.00
#
_symmetry.space_group_name_H-M   'P 1'
#
loop_
_entity.id
_entity.type
_entity.pdbx_description
1 polymer ?
#
loop_
_entity_poly.entity_id
_entity_poly.type
_entity_poly.pdbx_seq_one_letter_code
_entity_poly.pdbx_strand_id
1 'polypeptide(L)'
;MTPLHPARTLLSGAVVLVTAAALLLGATPALAAGSGPVSTVVATAANVFTDALVSGEQLARGESIVSVGGGYRFVLQTDGNAVTYDASGRATFSTGTQGRGDRLVMQADGNLVIYAADGRPVWFTGTGDENGASVRIQNDGNLVVSRANGTPAWASSIGTTIAAPPTDSLYPTETLRAGQRLTSGDGRFTAVMQSDGNFVGYGPQGVTWNTGTSGAGNRFVLQEDGNAVIYGADGAVKWFTGTSGSGVRMNLDNAGRLVIVSIDDRLLWSSRIAFPSSTLFAPAGLEAGESLRSGNGAYNAVMQADGNLVVYGRSGPVWSTGTSTSGDFFSIDEDGYMAVAAPGRVSWSVLPRYFVNVGPAVPPFRLVMQDDGNLVQYDGRGRASWSSR
;
A
#
# COMPACT_ATOMS: atom_id res chain seq x y z
N MET A 1 47.97 -40.82 -6.59
CA MET A 1 48.69 -40.01 -5.59
C MET A 1 47.65 -39.36 -4.69
N THR A 2 47.68 -39.71 -3.41
CA THR A 2 46.93 -39.14 -2.28
C THR A 2 47.25 -37.64 -2.07
N PRO A 3 46.58 -36.93 -1.14
CA PRO A 3 45.14 -36.80 -0.85
C PRO A 3 44.76 -35.30 -0.67
N LEU A 4 43.53 -34.91 -0.33
CA LEU A 4 43.19 -34.54 1.06
C LEU A 4 41.67 -34.52 1.28
N HIS A 5 41.31 -35.24 2.33
CA HIS A 5 40.01 -35.47 2.98
C HIS A 5 39.49 -34.22 3.76
N PRO A 6 38.45 -34.30 4.62
CA PRO A 6 37.03 -34.47 4.33
C PRO A 6 36.16 -33.51 5.20
N ALA A 7 34.84 -33.72 5.17
CA ALA A 7 33.84 -33.13 6.06
C ALA A 7 34.01 -33.52 7.54
N ARG A 8 33.48 -32.70 8.48
CA ARG A 8 32.25 -32.99 9.26
C ARG A 8 32.00 -32.01 10.42
N THR A 9 30.77 -32.13 10.89
CA THR A 9 29.90 -31.25 11.67
C THR A 9 30.01 -31.36 13.20
N LEU A 10 29.48 -30.31 13.86
CA LEU A 10 28.58 -30.30 15.05
C LEU A 10 29.10 -30.28 16.52
N LEU A 11 28.34 -29.49 17.30
CA LEU A 11 28.01 -29.51 18.75
C LEU A 11 29.05 -28.91 19.72
N SER A 12 28.77 -27.81 20.44
CA SER A 12 27.91 -27.60 21.63
C SER A 12 28.65 -27.79 22.98
N GLY A 13 28.42 -26.87 23.93
CA GLY A 13 28.77 -26.94 25.36
C GLY A 13 29.74 -25.82 25.79
N ALA A 14 29.34 -24.77 26.51
CA ALA A 14 28.88 -24.65 27.91
C ALA A 14 30.01 -24.27 28.91
N VAL A 15 29.85 -23.07 29.50
CA VAL A 15 30.08 -22.62 30.90
C VAL A 15 31.38 -22.97 31.63
N VAL A 16 32.10 -21.95 32.13
CA VAL A 16 32.67 -21.91 33.50
C VAL A 16 32.64 -20.47 34.05
N LEU A 17 32.09 -20.33 35.25
CA LEU A 17 32.10 -19.16 36.15
C LEU A 17 33.24 -19.35 37.18
N VAL A 18 34.04 -18.32 37.46
CA VAL A 18 34.88 -18.26 38.67
C VAL A 18 34.80 -16.86 39.30
N THR A 19 34.35 -16.83 40.55
CA THR A 19 34.37 -15.70 41.47
C THR A 19 35.62 -15.75 42.35
N ALA A 20 36.27 -14.61 42.62
CA ALA A 20 37.00 -14.39 43.86
C ALA A 20 37.10 -12.88 44.18
N ALA A 21 36.61 -12.52 45.36
CA ALA A 21 36.77 -11.21 45.99
C ALA A 21 37.97 -11.24 46.94
N ALA A 22 38.69 -10.12 47.06
CA ALA A 22 39.48 -9.79 48.24
C ALA A 22 39.55 -8.27 48.43
N LEU A 23 39.22 -7.85 49.65
CA LEU A 23 39.18 -6.47 50.15
C LEU A 23 40.39 -6.25 51.07
N LEU A 24 41.16 -5.17 50.91
CA LEU A 24 42.05 -4.65 51.96
C LEU A 24 42.20 -3.12 51.85
N LEU A 25 41.97 -2.45 52.97
CA LEU A 25 42.04 -1.01 53.21
C LEU A 25 43.46 -0.56 53.60
N GLY A 26 43.88 0.63 53.15
CA GLY A 26 45.04 1.36 53.66
C GLY A 26 45.24 2.70 52.92
N ALA A 27 45.34 3.81 53.66
CA ALA A 27 45.21 5.18 53.16
C ALA A 27 46.53 5.95 52.91
N THR A 28 46.58 6.70 51.78
CA THR A 28 47.15 8.06 51.45
C THR A 28 48.54 8.54 51.93
N PRO A 29 49.17 9.58 51.30
CA PRO A 29 49.14 10.06 49.90
C PRO A 29 50.57 10.34 49.32
N ALA A 30 50.76 10.36 47.99
CA ALA A 30 51.90 11.05 47.38
C ALA A 30 51.64 11.35 45.90
N LEU A 31 51.89 12.61 45.50
CA LEU A 31 51.79 13.09 44.13
C LEU A 31 52.73 12.32 43.20
N ALA A 32 52.19 11.78 42.12
CA ALA A 32 52.93 11.51 40.90
C ALA A 32 52.02 11.79 39.70
N ALA A 33 52.36 12.84 38.95
CA ALA A 33 51.76 13.12 37.65
C ALA A 33 52.08 11.97 36.69
N GLY A 34 51.04 11.25 36.28
CA GLY A 34 51.10 10.23 35.24
C GLY A 34 49.87 10.40 34.35
N SER A 35 50.06 11.03 33.20
CA SER A 35 49.07 11.09 32.12
C SER A 35 48.86 9.68 31.56
N GLY A 36 47.94 8.92 32.17
CA GLY A 36 47.41 7.70 31.58
C GLY A 36 46.48 8.06 30.41
N PRO A 37 46.45 7.26 29.33
CA PRO A 37 45.50 7.50 28.25
C PRO A 37 44.09 7.42 28.83
N VAL A 38 43.31 8.49 28.62
CA VAL A 38 41.87 8.46 28.84
C VAL A 38 41.31 7.36 27.94
N SER A 39 40.92 6.24 28.53
CA SER A 39 40.14 5.23 27.82
C SER A 39 38.78 5.86 27.51
N THR A 40 38.64 6.43 26.32
CA THR A 40 37.35 6.74 25.72
C THR A 40 36.63 5.42 25.52
N VAL A 41 35.64 5.15 26.37
CA VAL A 41 34.65 4.11 26.11
C VAL A 41 33.87 4.58 24.89
N VAL A 42 34.28 4.11 23.71
CA VAL A 42 33.49 4.26 22.49
C VAL A 42 32.27 3.37 22.66
N ALA A 43 31.11 4.00 22.88
CA ALA A 43 29.84 3.31 22.87
C ALA A 43 29.60 2.69 21.48
N THR A 44 29.23 1.41 21.47
CA THR A 44 28.94 0.64 20.27
C THR A 44 27.47 0.79 19.81
N ALA A 45 27.32 1.19 18.54
CA ALA A 45 26.12 1.21 17.65
C ALA A 45 25.07 2.33 17.89
N ALA A 46 24.45 2.99 16.90
CA ALA A 46 24.51 2.97 15.43
C ALA A 46 24.30 4.42 14.93
N ASN A 47 25.23 4.99 14.17
CA ASN A 47 25.09 6.32 13.55
C ASN A 47 25.39 6.13 12.05
N VAL A 48 24.42 5.64 11.28
CA VAL A 48 24.64 5.39 9.83
C VAL A 48 24.36 6.64 9.00
N PHE A 49 23.53 7.56 9.50
CA PHE A 49 23.13 8.77 8.77
C PHE A 49 23.31 10.01 9.63
N THR A 50 24.14 10.95 9.19
CA THR A 50 24.28 12.26 9.87
C THR A 50 23.11 13.18 9.58
N ASP A 51 22.34 12.89 8.54
CA ASP A 51 21.25 13.70 8.00
C ASP A 51 19.86 13.14 8.32
N ALA A 52 19.75 12.02 9.04
CA ALA A 52 18.48 11.33 9.26
C ALA A 52 18.39 10.64 10.62
N LEU A 53 17.15 10.38 11.06
CA LEU A 53 16.82 9.41 12.10
C LEU A 53 15.96 8.31 11.47
N VAL A 54 16.35 7.05 11.67
CA VAL A 54 15.54 5.90 11.27
C VAL A 54 14.64 5.43 12.42
N SER A 55 13.71 4.53 12.10
CA SER A 55 12.79 3.93 13.07
C SER A 55 13.49 3.44 14.34
N GLY A 56 13.10 4.00 15.49
CA GLY A 56 13.62 3.70 16.83
C GLY A 56 14.70 4.67 17.32
N GLU A 57 15.25 5.51 16.44
CA GLU A 57 16.27 6.50 16.82
C GLU A 57 15.65 7.76 17.44
N GLN A 58 16.47 8.49 18.19
CA GLN A 58 16.06 9.68 18.92
C GLN A 58 17.15 10.74 18.97
N LEU A 59 16.72 11.97 19.21
CA LEU A 59 17.58 13.08 19.64
C LEU A 59 17.24 13.45 21.09
N ALA A 60 18.25 13.51 21.94
CA ALA A 60 18.22 14.21 23.21
C ALA A 60 18.43 15.71 23.00
N ARG A 61 18.16 16.50 24.06
CA ARG A 61 18.46 17.94 24.05
C ARG A 61 19.94 18.19 23.75
N GLY A 62 20.19 19.12 22.83
CA GLY A 62 21.50 19.49 22.31
C GLY A 62 21.92 18.70 21.07
N GLU A 63 21.29 17.56 20.78
CA GLU A 63 21.64 16.72 19.64
C GLU A 63 20.95 17.18 18.34
N SER A 64 21.58 16.87 17.21
CA SER A 64 21.13 17.34 15.91
C SER A 64 21.48 16.39 14.78
N ILE A 65 20.71 16.46 13.70
CA ILE A 65 21.05 15.95 12.37
C ILE A 65 21.37 17.13 11.43
N VAL A 66 22.21 16.87 10.43
CA VAL A 66 22.78 17.88 9.52
C VAL A 66 22.62 17.43 8.08
N SER A 67 22.14 18.31 7.19
CA SER A 67 21.96 17.99 5.78
C SER A 67 23.28 17.60 5.12
N VAL A 68 23.22 16.81 4.05
CA VAL A 68 24.41 16.47 3.27
C VAL A 68 25.06 17.75 2.74
N GLY A 69 26.36 17.94 3.00
CA GLY A 69 27.08 19.18 2.66
C GLY A 69 26.95 20.30 3.69
N GLY A 70 26.24 20.09 4.80
CA GLY A 70 26.32 20.96 6.00
C GLY A 70 25.53 22.27 5.92
N GLY A 71 24.70 22.47 4.91
CA GLY A 71 23.97 23.73 4.69
C GLY A 71 22.82 23.97 5.68
N TYR A 72 22.30 22.92 6.31
CA TYR A 72 21.19 22.99 7.26
C TYR A 72 21.39 22.04 8.44
N ARG A 73 20.86 22.43 9.60
CA ARG A 73 20.92 21.64 10.84
C ARG A 73 19.56 21.63 11.53
N PHE A 74 19.04 20.45 11.82
CA PHE A 74 17.87 20.25 12.66
C PHE A 74 18.30 19.78 14.05
N VAL A 75 17.95 20.54 15.09
CA VAL A 75 18.41 20.33 16.47
C VAL A 75 17.23 20.32 17.43
N LEU A 76 17.22 19.40 18.40
CA LEU A 76 16.42 19.55 19.60
C LEU A 76 17.22 20.39 20.60
N GLN A 77 16.87 21.66 20.75
CA GLN A 77 17.60 22.62 21.57
C GLN A 77 17.53 22.29 23.07
N THR A 78 18.46 22.85 23.85
CA THR A 78 18.51 22.67 25.30
C THR A 78 17.31 23.28 26.04
N ASP A 79 16.59 24.21 25.41
CA ASP A 79 15.34 24.77 25.91
C ASP A 79 14.11 23.88 25.60
N GLY A 80 14.29 22.76 24.89
CA GLY A 80 13.23 21.82 24.52
C GLY A 80 12.50 22.11 23.20
N ASN A 81 12.95 23.11 22.43
CA ASN A 81 12.40 23.39 21.11
C ASN A 81 13.17 22.65 20.01
N ALA A 82 12.47 22.07 19.04
CA ALA A 82 13.13 21.50 17.86
C ALA A 82 13.10 22.52 16.72
N VAL A 83 14.28 22.83 16.16
CA VAL A 83 14.47 23.93 15.20
C VAL A 83 15.37 23.51 14.05
N THR A 84 14.99 23.89 12.84
CA THR A 84 15.88 23.84 11.67
C THR A 84 16.52 25.21 11.49
N TYR A 85 17.84 25.22 11.34
CA TYR A 85 18.64 26.40 11.02
C TYR A 85 19.29 26.25 9.65
N ASP A 86 19.36 27.35 8.90
CA ASP A 86 20.22 27.45 7.71
C ASP A 86 21.68 27.74 8.09
N ALA A 87 22.57 27.73 7.09
CA ALA A 87 24.01 27.95 7.26
C ALA A 87 24.37 29.32 7.89
N SER A 88 23.47 30.31 7.83
CA SER A 88 23.66 31.63 8.44
C SER A 88 23.21 31.67 9.91
N GLY A 89 22.65 30.57 10.43
CA GLY A 89 22.09 30.49 11.77
C GLY A 89 20.67 31.06 11.88
N ARG A 90 19.99 31.31 10.76
CA ARG A 90 18.59 31.73 10.76
C ARG A 90 17.67 30.51 10.88
N ALA A 91 16.68 30.60 11.76
CA ALA A 91 15.67 29.55 11.93
C ALA A 91 14.72 29.54 10.73
N THR A 92 14.54 28.36 10.12
CA THR A 92 13.64 28.14 8.96
C THR A 92 12.39 27.35 9.32
N PHE A 93 12.44 26.58 10.42
CA PHE A 93 11.31 25.83 10.98
C PHE A 93 11.46 25.71 12.49
N SER A 94 10.34 25.68 13.23
CA SER A 94 10.32 25.42 14.68
C SER A 94 9.04 24.70 15.10
N THR A 95 9.15 23.78 16.05
CA THR A 95 8.01 23.03 16.59
C THR A 95 7.21 23.77 17.67
N GLY A 96 7.75 24.85 18.24
CA GLY A 96 7.08 25.61 19.30
C GLY A 96 7.04 24.89 20.66
N THR A 97 7.97 23.96 20.90
CA THR A 97 7.99 23.10 22.10
C THR A 97 8.89 23.65 23.22
N GLN A 98 9.26 24.93 23.18
CA GLN A 98 10.08 25.59 24.21
C GLN A 98 9.51 25.32 25.61
N GLY A 99 10.40 24.98 26.55
CA GLY A 99 10.08 24.66 27.94
C GLY A 99 9.37 23.32 28.16
N ARG A 100 9.09 22.56 27.09
CA ARG A 100 8.24 21.36 27.14
C ARG A 100 8.88 20.12 26.52
N GLY A 101 9.70 20.24 25.48
CA GLY A 101 10.35 19.10 24.84
C GLY A 101 11.58 18.59 25.60
N ASP A 102 11.76 17.28 25.67
CA ASP A 102 12.86 16.59 26.36
C ASP A 102 13.63 15.64 25.44
N ARG A 103 12.90 14.89 24.61
CA ARG A 103 13.47 14.05 23.56
C ARG A 103 12.57 14.04 22.33
N LEU A 104 13.17 13.87 21.16
CA LEU A 104 12.49 13.69 19.87
C LEU A 104 12.77 12.28 19.37
N VAL A 105 11.75 11.53 18.99
CA VAL A 105 11.88 10.12 18.60
C VAL A 105 11.20 9.87 17.27
N MET A 106 11.92 9.24 16.36
CA MET A 106 11.34 8.62 15.17
C MET A 106 10.80 7.25 15.58
N GLN A 107 9.51 7.18 15.86
CA GLN A 107 8.89 5.98 16.41
C GLN A 107 8.79 4.86 15.36
N ALA A 108 8.67 3.61 15.84
CA ALA A 108 8.55 2.43 14.97
C ALA A 108 7.25 2.38 14.16
N ASP A 109 6.22 3.11 14.61
CA ASP A 109 4.95 3.29 13.89
C ASP A 109 5.02 4.36 12.79
N GLY A 110 6.17 5.00 12.60
CA GLY A 110 6.38 6.03 11.58
C GLY A 110 6.04 7.46 12.03
N ASN A 111 5.64 7.67 13.29
CA ASN A 111 5.38 8.99 13.82
C ASN A 111 6.68 9.64 14.35
N LEU A 112 6.91 10.91 14.04
CA LEU A 112 8.00 11.69 14.63
C LEU A 112 7.44 12.50 15.79
N VAL A 113 7.87 12.21 17.02
CA VAL A 113 7.23 12.74 18.23
C VAL A 113 8.23 13.39 19.17
N ILE A 114 7.87 14.56 19.69
CA ILE A 114 8.57 15.19 20.81
C ILE A 114 7.82 14.87 22.10
N TYR A 115 8.55 14.37 23.08
CA TYR A 115 8.05 14.05 24.41
C TYR A 115 8.56 15.04 25.45
N ALA A 116 7.74 15.32 26.46
CA ALA A 116 8.17 15.94 27.70
C ALA A 116 8.89 14.93 28.62
N ALA A 117 9.55 15.44 29.67
CA ALA A 117 10.33 14.62 30.60
C ALA A 117 9.48 13.59 31.38
N ASP A 118 8.17 13.85 31.53
CA ASP A 118 7.19 12.94 32.13
C ASP A 118 6.68 11.86 31.13
N GLY A 119 7.18 11.87 29.89
CA GLY A 119 6.79 10.95 28.83
C GLY A 119 5.54 11.35 28.05
N ARG A 120 4.95 12.52 28.30
CA ARG A 120 3.78 12.99 27.56
C ARG A 120 4.18 13.56 26.18
N PRO A 121 3.47 13.22 25.08
CA PRO A 121 3.74 13.83 23.78
C PRO A 121 3.34 15.32 23.79
N VAL A 122 4.21 16.18 23.26
CA VAL A 122 3.99 17.63 23.18
C VAL A 122 3.95 18.17 21.75
N TRP A 123 4.43 17.39 20.77
CA TRP A 123 4.32 17.66 19.34
C TRP A 123 4.50 16.35 18.57
N PHE A 124 3.83 16.19 17.42
CA PHE A 124 3.97 15.03 16.54
C PHE A 124 3.60 15.35 15.09
N THR A 125 4.10 14.56 14.13
CA THR A 125 3.82 14.75 12.68
C THR A 125 2.48 14.18 12.24
N GLY A 126 1.91 13.24 13.00
CA GLY A 126 0.63 12.60 12.67
C GLY A 126 0.78 11.49 11.62
N THR A 127 2.01 11.03 11.38
CA THR A 127 2.36 9.98 10.42
C THR A 127 2.36 8.59 11.03
N GLY A 128 1.54 8.38 12.07
CA GLY A 128 1.34 7.04 12.65
C GLY A 128 0.78 6.09 11.59
N ASP A 129 1.18 4.82 11.66
CA ASP A 129 0.94 3.73 10.69
C ASP A 129 1.89 3.67 9.48
N GLU A 130 2.84 4.61 9.36
CA GLU A 130 3.88 4.60 8.34
C GLU A 130 5.13 3.81 8.81
N ASN A 131 4.93 2.56 9.25
CA ASN A 131 6.00 1.73 9.82
C ASN A 131 7.25 1.68 8.92
N GLY A 132 8.43 1.84 9.53
CA GLY A 132 9.69 1.91 8.80
C GLY A 132 9.97 3.25 8.14
N ALA A 133 9.15 4.28 8.39
CA ALA A 133 9.47 5.64 8.01
C ALA A 133 10.76 6.13 8.70
N SER A 134 11.37 7.15 8.09
CA SER A 134 12.53 7.85 8.61
C SER A 134 12.34 9.35 8.43
N VAL A 135 12.96 10.15 9.28
CA VAL A 135 13.03 11.60 9.08
C VAL A 135 14.40 11.98 8.56
N ARG A 136 14.47 12.85 7.54
CA ARG A 136 15.71 13.36 6.96
C ARG A 136 15.65 14.88 6.78
N ILE A 137 16.75 15.56 7.07
CA ILE A 137 16.94 16.97 6.70
C ILE A 137 17.56 17.05 5.30
N GLN A 138 16.87 17.71 4.37
CA GLN A 138 17.29 17.85 2.97
C GLN A 138 18.17 19.08 2.76
N ASN A 139 18.86 19.14 1.61
CA ASN A 139 19.81 20.21 1.28
C ASN A 139 19.15 21.54 0.91
N ASP A 140 17.83 21.57 0.86
CA ASP A 140 17.00 22.78 0.75
C ASP A 140 16.46 23.26 2.11
N GLY A 141 16.81 22.57 3.21
CA GLY A 141 16.37 22.87 4.57
C GLY A 141 15.02 22.27 4.93
N ASN A 142 14.41 21.47 4.06
CA ASN A 142 13.16 20.79 4.34
C ASN A 142 13.40 19.56 5.21
N LEU A 143 12.68 19.45 6.33
CA LEU A 143 12.64 18.25 7.17
C LEU A 143 11.50 17.36 6.68
N VAL A 144 11.82 16.17 6.21
CA VAL A 144 10.85 15.27 5.58
C VAL A 144 10.78 13.95 6.34
N VAL A 145 9.58 13.55 6.75
CA VAL A 145 9.31 12.16 7.14
C VAL A 145 8.97 11.42 5.86
N SER A 146 9.81 10.47 5.47
CA SER A 146 9.62 9.63 4.30
C SER A 146 9.14 8.25 4.72
N ARG A 147 8.14 7.72 4.01
CA ARG A 147 7.70 6.33 4.11
C ARG A 147 8.84 5.38 3.76
N ALA A 148 8.68 4.10 4.10
CA ALA A 148 9.63 3.04 3.75
C ALA A 148 9.91 2.95 2.23
N ASN A 149 8.93 3.31 1.39
CA ASN A 149 9.07 3.37 -0.08
C ASN A 149 9.70 4.68 -0.60
N GLY A 150 10.20 5.55 0.28
CA GLY A 150 10.86 6.81 -0.06
C GLY A 150 9.92 7.98 -0.35
N THR A 151 8.61 7.76 -0.45
CA THR A 151 7.64 8.85 -0.69
C THR A 151 7.42 9.69 0.57
N PRO A 152 7.16 11.00 0.48
CA PRO A 152 7.02 11.86 1.64
C PRO A 152 5.68 11.64 2.35
N ALA A 153 5.70 11.40 3.67
CA ALA A 153 4.52 11.31 4.54
C ALA A 153 4.22 12.61 5.29
N TRP A 154 5.24 13.47 5.48
CA TRP A 154 5.12 14.81 6.05
C TRP A 154 6.33 15.64 5.65
N ALA A 155 6.18 16.96 5.55
CA ALA A 155 7.29 17.88 5.31
C ALA A 155 7.12 19.19 6.09
N SER A 156 8.21 19.75 6.63
CA SER A 156 8.18 20.99 7.41
C SER A 156 7.73 22.21 6.61
N SER A 157 7.95 22.21 5.29
CA SER A 157 7.48 23.27 4.38
C SER A 157 5.96 23.26 4.18
N ILE A 158 5.30 22.14 4.46
CA ILE A 158 3.84 21.97 4.32
C ILE A 158 3.16 22.04 5.69
N GLY A 159 3.79 21.49 6.72
CA GLY A 159 3.29 21.52 8.11
C GLY A 159 2.15 20.54 8.40
N THR A 160 1.79 19.68 7.45
CA THR A 160 0.78 18.63 7.62
C THR A 160 1.19 17.32 6.93
N THR A 161 0.47 16.24 7.20
CA THR A 161 0.65 14.94 6.54
C THR A 161 0.40 15.03 5.04
N ILE A 162 1.24 14.36 4.27
CA ILE A 162 1.16 14.25 2.82
C ILE A 162 0.59 12.88 2.50
N ALA A 163 -0.53 12.83 1.78
CA ALA A 163 -1.10 11.56 1.33
C ALA A 163 -0.10 10.82 0.44
N ALA A 164 -0.01 9.49 0.58
CA ALA A 164 0.80 8.67 -0.30
C ALA A 164 0.40 8.93 -1.77
N PRO A 165 1.36 9.03 -2.69
CA PRO A 165 1.02 9.16 -4.10
C PRO A 165 0.21 7.93 -4.52
N PRO A 166 -0.90 8.13 -5.25
CA PRO A 166 -1.68 7.02 -5.78
C PRO A 166 -0.78 6.18 -6.69
N THR A 167 -0.72 4.88 -6.43
CA THR A 167 -0.10 3.88 -7.30
C THR A 167 -1.19 2.93 -7.77
N ASP A 168 -1.14 2.49 -9.03
CA ASP A 168 -2.03 1.47 -9.55
C ASP A 168 -1.51 0.06 -9.30
N SER A 169 -0.25 -0.08 -8.88
CA SER A 169 0.48 -1.34 -8.84
C SER A 169 1.05 -1.66 -7.47
N LEU A 170 1.13 -2.95 -7.16
CA LEU A 170 1.79 -3.54 -6.02
C LEU A 170 2.74 -4.63 -6.52
N TYR A 171 3.99 -4.58 -6.09
CA TYR A 171 5.06 -5.53 -6.42
C TYR A 171 5.29 -6.53 -5.28
N PRO A 172 5.98 -7.65 -5.55
CA PRO A 172 6.26 -8.64 -4.52
C PRO A 172 7.01 -8.02 -3.33
N THR A 173 6.68 -8.49 -2.12
CA THR A 173 7.05 -7.97 -0.79
C THR A 173 6.37 -6.67 -0.36
N GLU A 174 5.73 -5.95 -1.27
CA GLU A 174 5.03 -4.73 -0.92
C GLU A 174 3.73 -5.02 -0.16
N THR A 175 3.38 -4.10 0.74
CA THR A 175 2.28 -4.25 1.69
C THR A 175 1.41 -3.00 1.69
N LEU A 176 0.09 -3.17 1.61
CA LEU A 176 -0.90 -2.16 1.95
C LEU A 176 -1.38 -2.37 3.39
N ARG A 177 -1.28 -1.31 4.19
CA ARG A 177 -1.78 -1.22 5.57
C ARG A 177 -3.07 -0.41 5.62
N ALA A 178 -3.69 -0.37 6.79
CA ALA A 178 -4.88 0.45 7.04
C ALA A 178 -4.72 1.89 6.48
N GLY A 179 -5.70 2.34 5.71
CA GLY A 179 -5.73 3.65 5.05
C GLY A 179 -5.00 3.73 3.70
N GLN A 180 -4.09 2.80 3.42
CA GLN A 180 -3.36 2.76 2.15
C GLN A 180 -4.23 2.19 1.02
N ARG A 181 -3.94 2.61 -0.21
CA ARG A 181 -4.77 2.27 -1.38
C ARG A 181 -3.97 2.14 -2.66
N LEU A 182 -4.48 1.33 -3.57
CA LEU A 182 -4.20 1.46 -5.00
C LEU A 182 -5.22 2.40 -5.65
N THR A 183 -4.83 3.06 -6.73
CA THR A 183 -5.68 3.94 -7.54
C THR A 183 -5.42 3.64 -9.01
N SER A 184 -6.46 3.40 -9.81
CA SER A 184 -6.31 3.10 -11.23
C SER A 184 -5.59 4.25 -11.97
N GLY A 185 -4.95 3.95 -13.09
CA GLY A 185 -4.20 4.95 -13.87
C GLY A 185 -5.04 6.15 -14.33
N ASP A 186 -6.35 5.96 -14.50
CA ASP A 186 -7.32 7.03 -14.81
C ASP A 186 -7.92 7.74 -13.57
N GLY A 187 -7.54 7.31 -12.36
CA GLY A 187 -8.01 7.88 -11.09
C GLY A 187 -9.45 7.52 -10.69
N ARG A 188 -10.18 6.73 -11.49
CA ARG A 188 -11.61 6.46 -11.28
C ARG A 188 -11.90 5.37 -10.25
N PHE A 189 -10.95 4.48 -10.03
CA PHE A 189 -11.09 3.35 -9.13
C PHE A 189 -10.02 3.40 -8.05
N THR A 190 -10.38 2.95 -6.85
CA THR A 190 -9.42 2.74 -5.77
C THR A 190 -9.64 1.39 -5.11
N ALA A 191 -8.58 0.78 -4.59
CA ALA A 191 -8.65 -0.42 -3.77
C ALA A 191 -7.98 -0.11 -2.44
N VAL A 192 -8.76 -0.07 -1.36
CA VAL A 192 -8.34 0.47 -0.05
C VAL A 192 -8.28 -0.66 0.97
N MET A 193 -7.15 -0.78 1.66
CA MET A 193 -7.05 -1.57 2.88
C MET A 193 -7.60 -0.72 4.03
N GLN A 194 -8.84 -0.96 4.43
CA GLN A 194 -9.54 -0.13 5.41
C GLN A 194 -9.09 -0.41 6.84
N SER A 195 -9.34 0.55 7.73
CA SER A 195 -9.00 0.45 9.16
C SER A 195 -9.80 -0.63 9.91
N ASP A 196 -10.98 -0.99 9.41
CA ASP A 196 -11.79 -2.10 9.92
C ASP A 196 -11.24 -3.48 9.53
N GLY A 197 -10.21 -3.53 8.68
CA GLY A 197 -9.57 -4.74 8.22
C GLY A 197 -10.14 -5.35 6.94
N ASN A 198 -11.05 -4.65 6.25
CA ASN A 198 -11.57 -5.07 4.96
C ASN A 198 -10.73 -4.50 3.82
N PHE A 199 -10.52 -5.27 2.75
CA PHE A 199 -9.90 -4.77 1.52
C PHE A 199 -10.97 -4.58 0.46
N VAL A 200 -11.18 -3.32 0.07
CA VAL A 200 -12.39 -2.90 -0.63
C VAL A 200 -12.06 -2.13 -1.90
N GLY A 201 -12.61 -2.59 -3.01
CA GLY A 201 -12.62 -1.89 -4.28
C GLY A 201 -13.75 -0.86 -4.34
N TYR A 202 -13.43 0.34 -4.79
CA TYR A 202 -14.34 1.45 -5.01
C TYR A 202 -14.26 1.90 -6.47
N GLY A 203 -15.42 2.24 -7.02
CA GLY A 203 -15.55 2.96 -8.28
C GLY A 203 -16.36 4.24 -8.11
N PRO A 204 -16.73 4.90 -9.23
CA PRO A 204 -17.43 6.19 -9.20
C PRO A 204 -18.78 6.20 -8.47
N GLN A 205 -19.40 5.04 -8.25
CA GLN A 205 -20.70 4.88 -7.59
C GLN A 205 -20.64 4.16 -6.24
N GLY A 206 -19.44 4.03 -5.67
CA GLY A 206 -19.23 3.37 -4.37
C GLY A 206 -18.52 2.02 -4.48
N VAL A 207 -18.82 1.12 -3.55
CA VAL A 207 -18.15 -0.19 -3.43
C VAL A 207 -18.46 -1.06 -4.64
N THR A 208 -17.42 -1.63 -5.26
CA THR A 208 -17.53 -2.53 -6.42
C THR A 208 -17.30 -4.00 -6.03
N TRP A 209 -16.38 -4.25 -5.10
CA TRP A 209 -16.07 -5.56 -4.52
C TRP A 209 -15.39 -5.39 -3.15
N ASN A 210 -15.37 -6.45 -2.32
CA ASN A 210 -14.60 -6.49 -1.08
C ASN A 210 -14.23 -7.93 -0.71
N THR A 211 -13.17 -8.09 0.08
CA THR A 211 -12.71 -9.41 0.55
C THR A 211 -13.53 -9.99 1.70
N GLY A 212 -14.38 -9.18 2.34
CA GLY A 212 -15.18 -9.58 3.50
C GLY A 212 -14.34 -9.82 4.77
N THR A 213 -13.07 -9.44 4.75
CA THR A 213 -12.18 -9.58 5.90
C THR A 213 -12.48 -8.50 6.94
N SER A 214 -12.23 -8.80 8.21
CA SER A 214 -12.39 -7.84 9.32
C SER A 214 -11.27 -8.03 10.34
N GLY A 215 -10.98 -6.98 11.11
CA GLY A 215 -9.97 -6.97 12.16
C GLY A 215 -8.98 -5.82 12.00
N ALA A 216 -8.89 -4.97 13.03
CA ALA A 216 -7.93 -3.88 13.05
C ALA A 216 -6.49 -4.41 12.89
N GLY A 217 -5.68 -3.72 12.11
CA GLY A 217 -4.29 -4.10 11.84
C GLY A 217 -4.11 -5.19 10.78
N ASN A 218 -5.16 -5.57 10.06
CA ASN A 218 -5.01 -6.39 8.85
C ASN A 218 -4.14 -5.65 7.82
N ARG A 219 -3.32 -6.41 7.08
CA ARG A 219 -2.45 -5.91 6.01
C ARG A 219 -2.55 -6.79 4.78
N PHE A 220 -2.58 -6.18 3.60
CA PHE A 220 -2.60 -6.86 2.31
C PHE A 220 -1.18 -6.92 1.73
N VAL A 221 -0.68 -8.10 1.40
CA VAL A 221 0.71 -8.31 0.98
C VAL A 221 0.72 -9.09 -0.33
N LEU A 222 1.45 -8.62 -1.35
CA LEU A 222 1.83 -9.47 -2.48
C LEU A 222 3.15 -10.15 -2.14
N GLN A 223 3.16 -11.47 -2.04
CA GLN A 223 4.33 -12.24 -1.62
C GLN A 223 5.30 -12.51 -2.79
N GLU A 224 6.56 -12.83 -2.49
CA GLU A 224 7.57 -13.22 -3.50
C GLU A 224 7.17 -14.48 -4.30
N ASP A 225 6.39 -15.36 -3.67
CA ASP A 225 5.86 -16.57 -4.30
C ASP A 225 4.61 -16.30 -5.17
N GLY A 226 4.23 -15.03 -5.34
CA GLY A 226 3.14 -14.59 -6.21
C GLY A 226 1.74 -14.80 -5.66
N ASN A 227 1.61 -15.16 -4.38
CA ASN A 227 0.33 -15.17 -3.69
C ASN A 227 0.04 -13.78 -3.11
N ALA A 228 -1.19 -13.28 -3.25
CA ALA A 228 -1.61 -12.07 -2.55
C ALA A 228 -2.45 -12.46 -1.33
N VAL A 229 -2.04 -11.97 -0.15
CA VAL A 229 -2.54 -12.46 1.14
C VAL A 229 -2.91 -11.31 2.05
N ILE A 230 -4.07 -11.41 2.70
CA ILE A 230 -4.43 -10.56 3.84
C ILE A 230 -4.02 -11.29 5.12
N TYR A 231 -3.08 -10.69 5.85
CA TYR A 231 -2.67 -11.14 7.18
C TYR A 231 -3.34 -10.32 8.27
N GLY A 232 -3.74 -10.98 9.35
CA GLY A 232 -4.12 -10.33 10.60
C GLY A 232 -2.94 -9.70 11.32
N ALA A 233 -3.24 -8.88 12.33
CA ALA A 233 -2.23 -8.31 13.22
C ALA A 233 -1.42 -9.40 13.95
N ASP A 234 -2.04 -10.56 14.21
CA ASP A 234 -1.44 -11.77 14.77
C ASP A 234 -0.63 -12.61 13.76
N GLY A 235 -0.60 -12.20 12.50
CA GLY A 235 0.03 -12.95 11.41
C GLY A 235 -0.81 -14.10 10.86
N ALA A 236 -2.06 -14.28 11.31
CA ALA A 236 -2.95 -15.30 10.75
C ALA A 236 -3.40 -14.91 9.33
N VAL A 237 -3.48 -15.88 8.42
CA VAL A 237 -4.05 -15.66 7.08
C VAL A 237 -5.56 -15.47 7.20
N LYS A 238 -6.08 -14.35 6.69
CA LYS A 238 -7.52 -14.02 6.64
C LYS A 238 -8.13 -14.28 5.28
N TRP A 239 -7.34 -14.07 4.22
CA TRP A 239 -7.74 -14.29 2.83
C TRP A 239 -6.49 -14.41 1.96
N PHE A 240 -6.59 -15.13 0.83
CA PHE A 240 -5.52 -15.19 -0.16
C PHE A 240 -6.07 -15.48 -1.56
N THR A 241 -5.34 -15.10 -2.61
CA THR A 241 -5.75 -15.33 -4.02
C THR A 241 -5.62 -16.78 -4.45
N GLY A 242 -4.74 -17.55 -3.81
CA GLY A 242 -4.43 -18.93 -4.20
C GLY A 242 -3.52 -19.01 -5.42
N THR A 243 -2.91 -17.89 -5.80
CA THR A 243 -1.92 -17.82 -6.88
C THR A 243 -0.54 -18.23 -6.40
N SER A 244 0.30 -18.67 -7.33
CA SER A 244 1.69 -19.04 -7.07
C SER A 244 2.55 -18.73 -8.29
N GLY A 245 3.84 -18.47 -8.08
CA GLY A 245 4.83 -18.19 -9.11
C GLY A 245 5.62 -16.90 -8.83
N SER A 246 6.87 -16.84 -9.29
CA SER A 246 7.70 -15.64 -9.17
C SER A 246 7.50 -14.67 -10.33
N GLY A 247 7.91 -13.41 -10.17
CA GLY A 247 7.91 -12.42 -11.26
C GLY A 247 6.50 -11.99 -11.64
N VAL A 248 5.69 -11.67 -10.64
CA VAL A 248 4.33 -11.15 -10.82
C VAL A 248 4.23 -9.72 -10.33
N ARG A 249 3.21 -9.01 -10.79
CA ARG A 249 2.73 -7.78 -10.17
C ARG A 249 1.23 -7.87 -10.00
N MET A 250 0.71 -7.11 -9.04
CA MET A 250 -0.71 -6.87 -8.91
C MET A 250 -1.01 -5.44 -9.35
N ASN A 251 -2.06 -5.23 -10.15
CA ASN A 251 -2.49 -3.88 -10.53
C ASN A 251 -4.01 -3.71 -10.41
N LEU A 252 -4.44 -2.49 -10.10
CA LEU A 252 -5.81 -2.04 -10.23
C LEU A 252 -5.98 -1.38 -11.60
N ASP A 253 -6.68 -2.05 -12.52
CA ASP A 253 -6.88 -1.54 -13.88
C ASP A 253 -7.98 -0.46 -13.95
N ASN A 254 -8.07 0.23 -15.10
CA ASN A 254 -9.08 1.25 -15.37
C ASN A 254 -10.51 0.69 -15.52
N ALA A 255 -10.69 -0.63 -15.42
CA ALA A 255 -12.00 -1.29 -15.34
C ALA A 255 -12.40 -1.61 -13.89
N GLY A 256 -11.58 -1.17 -12.91
CA GLY A 256 -11.80 -1.40 -11.48
C GLY A 256 -11.53 -2.82 -11.02
N ARG A 257 -10.80 -3.62 -11.82
CA ARG A 257 -10.36 -4.97 -11.45
C ARG A 257 -8.98 -4.88 -10.81
N LEU A 258 -8.86 -5.48 -9.65
CA LEU A 258 -7.57 -5.92 -9.15
C LEU A 258 -7.16 -7.20 -9.88
N VAL A 259 -6.02 -7.21 -10.53
CA VAL A 259 -5.50 -8.35 -11.29
C VAL A 259 -4.09 -8.70 -10.84
N ILE A 260 -3.73 -9.98 -10.90
CA ILE A 260 -2.35 -10.45 -10.82
C ILE A 260 -1.95 -10.84 -12.24
N VAL A 261 -0.85 -10.27 -12.72
CA VAL A 261 -0.26 -10.58 -14.02
C VAL A 261 1.19 -11.05 -13.84
N SER A 262 1.65 -11.91 -14.74
CA SER A 262 3.09 -12.21 -14.85
C SER A 262 3.84 -11.00 -15.41
N ILE A 263 5.17 -11.01 -15.31
CA ILE A 263 6.04 -10.01 -15.94
C ILE A 263 5.83 -9.91 -17.47
N ASP A 264 5.40 -11.01 -18.11
CA ASP A 264 5.05 -11.06 -19.54
C ASP A 264 3.57 -10.67 -19.82
N ASP A 265 2.92 -9.97 -18.89
CA ASP A 265 1.53 -9.48 -18.95
C ASP A 265 0.42 -10.55 -19.13
N ARG A 266 0.72 -11.82 -18.83
CA ARG A 266 -0.31 -12.88 -18.78
C ARG A 266 -1.15 -12.75 -17.52
N LEU A 267 -2.48 -12.68 -17.67
CA LEU A 267 -3.43 -12.70 -16.56
C LEU A 267 -3.35 -14.03 -15.78
N LEU A 268 -3.12 -13.92 -14.47
CA LEU A 268 -3.06 -15.06 -13.53
C LEU A 268 -4.30 -15.13 -12.65
N TRP A 269 -4.81 -13.98 -12.23
CA TRP A 269 -5.97 -13.86 -11.36
C TRP A 269 -6.64 -12.52 -11.54
N SER A 270 -7.96 -12.48 -11.33
CA SER A 270 -8.78 -11.28 -11.38
C SER A 270 -9.79 -11.30 -10.23
N SER A 271 -9.88 -10.18 -9.52
CA SER A 271 -10.91 -9.93 -8.51
C SER A 271 -12.32 -10.12 -9.05
N ARG A 272 -12.54 -9.96 -10.35
CA ARG A 272 -13.86 -10.16 -10.97
C ARG A 272 -14.30 -11.62 -10.97
N ILE A 273 -13.35 -12.57 -10.98
CA ILE A 273 -13.63 -14.01 -10.85
C ILE A 273 -13.95 -14.35 -9.39
N ALA A 274 -13.19 -13.78 -8.45
CA ALA A 274 -13.39 -14.04 -7.02
C ALA A 274 -14.61 -13.32 -6.42
N PHE A 275 -14.90 -12.11 -6.92
CA PHE A 275 -15.92 -11.19 -6.41
C PHE A 275 -16.66 -10.53 -7.59
N PRO A 276 -17.55 -11.26 -8.28
CA PRO A 276 -18.27 -10.71 -9.41
C PRO A 276 -19.17 -9.53 -8.97
N SER A 277 -18.95 -8.37 -9.58
CA SER A 277 -19.76 -7.17 -9.37
C SER A 277 -21.03 -7.22 -10.23
N SER A 278 -22.08 -6.51 -9.83
CA SER A 278 -23.25 -6.30 -10.70
C SER A 278 -22.95 -5.34 -11.86
N THR A 279 -21.84 -4.61 -11.82
CA THR A 279 -21.59 -3.49 -12.72
C THR A 279 -20.24 -3.63 -13.44
N LEU A 280 -20.25 -3.27 -14.72
CA LEU A 280 -19.07 -3.13 -15.59
C LEU A 280 -19.04 -1.70 -16.12
N PHE A 281 -17.99 -0.94 -15.82
CA PHE A 281 -17.85 0.44 -16.26
C PHE A 281 -17.02 0.51 -17.53
N ALA A 282 -17.43 1.31 -18.50
CA ALA A 282 -16.66 1.50 -19.72
C ALA A 282 -15.37 2.33 -19.50
N PRO A 283 -14.29 2.06 -20.26
CA PRO A 283 -14.12 0.91 -21.16
C PRO A 283 -13.74 -0.36 -20.39
N ALA A 284 -14.37 -1.49 -20.70
CA ALA A 284 -14.06 -2.77 -20.06
C ALA A 284 -14.62 -3.96 -20.85
N GLY A 285 -14.34 -5.17 -20.39
CA GLY A 285 -14.87 -6.40 -20.99
C GLY A 285 -15.05 -7.54 -19.98
N LEU A 286 -15.61 -8.64 -20.48
CA LEU A 286 -15.64 -9.93 -19.79
C LEU A 286 -14.94 -10.95 -20.68
N GLU A 287 -13.90 -11.57 -20.15
CA GLU A 287 -13.26 -12.73 -20.76
C GLU A 287 -14.05 -14.02 -20.48
N ALA A 288 -13.73 -15.10 -21.18
CA ALA A 288 -14.33 -16.40 -20.95
C ALA A 288 -14.20 -16.82 -19.46
N GLY A 289 -15.34 -17.12 -18.83
CA GLY A 289 -15.47 -17.46 -17.42
C GLY A 289 -15.74 -16.27 -16.50
N GLU A 290 -15.53 -15.02 -16.94
CA GLU A 290 -15.89 -13.84 -16.14
C GLU A 290 -17.40 -13.59 -16.17
N SER A 291 -17.91 -12.98 -15.10
CA SER A 291 -19.33 -12.71 -14.96
C SER A 291 -19.65 -11.41 -14.22
N LEU A 292 -20.86 -10.92 -14.44
CA LEU A 292 -21.53 -9.96 -13.57
C LEU A 292 -22.58 -10.70 -12.75
N ARG A 293 -22.73 -10.35 -11.47
CA ARG A 293 -23.70 -10.97 -10.57
C ARG A 293 -24.65 -9.92 -10.01
N SER A 294 -25.96 -10.16 -10.08
CA SER A 294 -26.96 -9.24 -9.54
C SER A 294 -26.77 -9.04 -8.03
N GLY A 295 -27.26 -7.91 -7.50
CA GLY A 295 -27.10 -7.55 -6.08
C GLY A 295 -27.75 -8.58 -5.13
N ASN A 296 -28.87 -9.17 -5.54
CA ASN A 296 -29.54 -10.27 -4.83
C ASN A 296 -28.91 -11.66 -5.09
N GLY A 297 -27.89 -11.72 -5.96
CA GLY A 297 -27.15 -12.92 -6.32
C GLY A 297 -27.92 -13.98 -7.09
N ALA A 298 -29.14 -13.68 -7.56
CA ALA A 298 -30.04 -14.62 -8.25
C ALA A 298 -29.79 -14.71 -9.76
N TYR A 299 -29.10 -13.74 -10.34
CA TYR A 299 -28.81 -13.69 -11.77
C TYR A 299 -27.32 -13.44 -12.02
N ASN A 300 -26.80 -14.03 -13.09
CA ASN A 300 -25.44 -13.77 -13.56
C ASN A 300 -25.40 -13.60 -15.07
N ALA A 301 -24.70 -12.59 -15.58
CA ALA A 301 -24.30 -12.50 -16.97
C ALA A 301 -22.89 -13.09 -17.10
N VAL A 302 -22.73 -14.17 -17.85
CA VAL A 302 -21.49 -14.94 -17.95
C VAL A 302 -21.00 -14.94 -19.38
N MET A 303 -19.75 -14.51 -19.61
CA MET A 303 -19.10 -14.74 -20.89
C MET A 303 -18.55 -16.17 -20.91
N GLN A 304 -19.06 -17.00 -21.80
CA GLN A 304 -18.74 -18.43 -21.83
C GLN A 304 -17.51 -18.72 -22.72
N ALA A 305 -16.86 -19.85 -22.47
CA ALA A 305 -15.68 -20.28 -23.23
C ALA A 305 -15.99 -20.62 -24.71
N ASP A 306 -17.24 -20.90 -25.02
CA ASP A 306 -17.73 -21.09 -26.39
C ASP A 306 -17.98 -19.76 -27.12
N GLY A 307 -17.76 -18.60 -26.48
CA GLY A 307 -17.96 -17.29 -27.08
C GLY A 307 -19.39 -16.75 -27.00
N ASN A 308 -20.23 -17.29 -26.11
CA ASN A 308 -21.58 -16.79 -25.85
C ASN A 308 -21.63 -15.93 -24.58
N LEU A 309 -22.23 -14.73 -24.63
CA LEU A 309 -22.59 -14.00 -23.40
C LEU A 309 -24.02 -14.38 -23.02
N VAL A 310 -24.18 -15.01 -21.85
CA VAL A 310 -25.45 -15.57 -21.41
C VAL A 310 -25.85 -15.03 -20.05
N VAL A 311 -27.09 -14.57 -19.92
CA VAL A 311 -27.69 -14.24 -18.63
C VAL A 311 -28.42 -15.47 -18.11
N TYR A 312 -28.02 -15.93 -16.93
CA TYR A 312 -28.63 -17.02 -16.19
C TYR A 312 -29.47 -16.49 -15.03
N GLY A 313 -30.64 -17.09 -14.84
CA GLY A 313 -31.39 -17.05 -13.58
C GLY A 313 -31.38 -18.41 -12.89
N ARG A 314 -32.15 -18.53 -11.80
CA ARG A 314 -32.24 -19.79 -11.02
C ARG A 314 -32.70 -21.01 -11.83
N SER A 315 -33.52 -20.79 -12.85
CA SER A 315 -34.12 -21.86 -13.67
C SER A 315 -33.38 -22.13 -14.99
N GLY A 316 -32.22 -21.49 -15.20
CA GLY A 316 -31.45 -21.61 -16.44
C GLY A 316 -31.26 -20.28 -17.19
N PRO A 317 -30.87 -20.34 -18.48
CA PRO A 317 -30.60 -19.15 -19.28
C PRO A 317 -31.90 -18.38 -19.56
N VAL A 318 -31.87 -17.06 -19.41
CA VAL A 318 -33.01 -16.16 -19.65
C VAL A 318 -32.77 -15.19 -20.81
N TRP A 319 -31.52 -15.02 -21.23
CA TRP A 319 -31.13 -14.25 -22.41
C TRP A 319 -29.72 -14.66 -22.86
N SER A 320 -29.41 -14.52 -24.15
CA SER A 320 -28.04 -14.70 -24.68
C SER A 320 -27.80 -13.85 -25.92
N THR A 321 -26.54 -13.56 -26.22
CA THR A 321 -26.14 -12.97 -27.52
C THR A 321 -26.37 -13.92 -28.70
N GLY A 322 -26.47 -15.23 -28.44
CA GLY A 322 -26.66 -16.25 -29.47
C GLY A 322 -25.40 -16.50 -30.30
N THR A 323 -24.25 -16.07 -29.78
CA THR A 323 -22.93 -16.28 -30.38
C THR A 323 -22.33 -17.59 -29.89
N SER A 324 -21.40 -18.17 -30.64
CA SER A 324 -20.79 -19.47 -30.29
C SER A 324 -19.39 -19.64 -30.89
N THR A 325 -18.65 -18.55 -31.00
CA THR A 325 -17.29 -18.57 -31.56
C THR A 325 -16.29 -18.50 -30.42
N SER A 326 -15.63 -19.63 -30.14
CA SER A 326 -14.61 -19.70 -29.08
C SER A 326 -13.48 -18.68 -29.33
N GLY A 327 -13.03 -18.07 -28.25
CA GLY A 327 -12.06 -16.98 -28.26
C GLY A 327 -12.67 -15.58 -28.41
N ASP A 328 -13.98 -15.47 -28.69
CA ASP A 328 -14.67 -14.19 -28.54
C ASP A 328 -14.74 -13.79 -27.04
N PHE A 329 -14.66 -12.50 -26.77
CA PHE A 329 -14.87 -11.89 -25.45
C PHE A 329 -15.94 -10.80 -25.56
N PHE A 330 -16.57 -10.43 -24.44
CA PHE A 330 -17.49 -9.29 -24.39
C PHE A 330 -16.71 -8.00 -24.13
N SER A 331 -17.05 -6.91 -24.80
CA SER A 331 -16.52 -5.56 -24.54
C SER A 331 -17.62 -4.51 -24.48
N ILE A 332 -17.35 -3.45 -23.73
CA ILE A 332 -18.03 -2.16 -23.75
C ILE A 332 -16.97 -1.06 -23.86
N ASP A 333 -17.02 -0.28 -24.93
CA ASP A 333 -16.02 0.75 -25.22
C ASP A 333 -16.43 2.11 -24.62
N GLU A 334 -15.54 3.12 -24.66
CA GLU A 334 -15.77 4.45 -24.07
C GLU A 334 -17.04 5.15 -24.59
N ASP A 335 -17.37 4.92 -25.86
CA ASP A 335 -18.56 5.47 -26.53
C ASP A 335 -19.83 4.64 -26.28
N GLY A 336 -19.75 3.59 -25.46
CA GLY A 336 -20.87 2.71 -25.15
C GLY A 336 -21.19 1.69 -26.25
N TYR A 337 -20.35 1.54 -27.26
CA TYR A 337 -20.45 0.41 -28.18
C TYR A 337 -20.18 -0.89 -27.41
N MET A 338 -21.10 -1.85 -27.51
CA MET A 338 -20.93 -3.17 -26.90
C MET A 338 -20.77 -4.23 -27.96
N ALA A 339 -19.88 -5.19 -27.75
CA ALA A 339 -19.66 -6.27 -28.69
C ALA A 339 -19.33 -7.60 -28.01
N VAL A 340 -19.65 -8.69 -28.69
CA VAL A 340 -18.98 -9.99 -28.51
C VAL A 340 -18.14 -10.22 -29.76
N ALA A 341 -16.82 -10.26 -29.58
CA ALA A 341 -15.88 -10.11 -30.67
C ALA A 341 -14.51 -10.73 -30.37
N ALA A 342 -13.70 -10.84 -31.42
CA ALA A 342 -12.26 -11.11 -31.36
C ALA A 342 -11.54 -10.16 -32.32
N PRO A 343 -10.20 -10.04 -32.28
CA PRO A 343 -9.48 -9.18 -33.21
C PRO A 343 -9.87 -9.43 -34.68
N GLY A 344 -10.40 -8.40 -35.35
CA GLY A 344 -10.84 -8.46 -36.75
C GLY A 344 -12.22 -9.07 -37.00
N ARG A 345 -13.00 -9.43 -35.97
CA ARG A 345 -14.33 -10.03 -36.12
C ARG A 345 -15.29 -9.60 -35.03
N VAL A 346 -16.52 -9.25 -35.41
CA VAL A 346 -17.62 -8.96 -34.48
C VAL A 346 -18.73 -9.98 -34.71
N SER A 347 -19.09 -10.75 -33.68
CA SER A 347 -20.14 -11.78 -33.74
C SER A 347 -21.50 -11.24 -33.29
N TRP A 348 -21.49 -10.28 -32.37
CA TRP A 348 -22.66 -9.55 -31.92
C TRP A 348 -22.25 -8.13 -31.53
N SER A 349 -23.09 -7.14 -31.81
CA SER A 349 -22.86 -5.80 -31.29
C SER A 349 -24.12 -4.96 -31.18
N VAL A 350 -24.03 -3.93 -30.35
CA VAL A 350 -25.07 -2.96 -30.10
C VAL A 350 -24.45 -1.57 -29.94
N LEU A 351 -25.09 -0.58 -30.56
CA LEU A 351 -24.83 0.83 -30.28
C LEU A 351 -25.81 1.35 -29.22
N PRO A 352 -25.37 2.28 -28.35
CA PRO A 352 -26.25 2.86 -27.36
C PRO A 352 -27.36 3.67 -28.03
N ARG A 353 -28.56 3.61 -27.45
CA ARG A 353 -29.76 4.24 -28.01
C ARG A 353 -29.63 5.75 -28.16
N TYR A 354 -30.21 6.27 -29.24
CA TYR A 354 -30.52 7.69 -29.39
C TYR A 354 -31.89 8.01 -28.79
N PHE A 355 -31.96 8.98 -27.88
CA PHE A 355 -33.21 9.38 -27.24
C PHE A 355 -33.87 10.50 -28.03
N VAL A 356 -35.05 10.21 -28.60
CA VAL A 356 -35.85 11.20 -29.35
C VAL A 356 -36.10 12.43 -28.47
N ASN A 357 -35.89 13.64 -29.02
CA ASN A 357 -36.00 14.93 -28.35
C ASN A 357 -35.00 15.21 -27.21
N VAL A 358 -34.09 14.28 -26.89
CA VAL A 358 -33.08 14.47 -25.82
C VAL A 358 -31.64 14.36 -26.34
N GLY A 359 -31.43 13.70 -27.48
CA GLY A 359 -30.11 13.51 -28.09
C GLY A 359 -29.51 12.14 -27.81
N PRO A 360 -28.23 11.91 -28.18
CA PRO A 360 -27.58 10.62 -28.01
C PRO A 360 -27.39 10.29 -26.51
N ALA A 361 -27.19 9.01 -26.23
CA ALA A 361 -26.61 8.60 -24.95
C ALA A 361 -25.19 9.18 -24.82
N VAL A 362 -24.78 9.51 -23.59
CA VAL A 362 -23.50 10.18 -23.34
C VAL A 362 -22.65 9.40 -22.35
N PRO A 363 -21.31 9.40 -22.47
CA PRO A 363 -20.43 8.76 -21.49
C PRO A 363 -20.48 9.46 -20.12
N PRO A 364 -19.96 8.81 -19.05
CA PRO A 364 -19.42 7.45 -19.03
C PRO A 364 -20.53 6.39 -19.06
N PHE A 365 -20.32 5.32 -19.82
CA PHE A 365 -21.26 4.20 -19.90
C PHE A 365 -20.96 3.12 -18.85
N ARG A 366 -21.99 2.36 -18.48
CA ARG A 366 -21.86 1.16 -17.64
C ARG A 366 -22.89 0.12 -18.02
N LEU A 367 -22.56 -1.15 -17.85
CA LEU A 367 -23.46 -2.29 -17.96
C LEU A 367 -23.78 -2.82 -16.57
N VAL A 368 -25.05 -3.09 -16.29
CA VAL A 368 -25.53 -3.51 -14.96
C VAL A 368 -26.39 -4.77 -15.08
N MET A 369 -26.02 -5.81 -14.34
CA MET A 369 -26.84 -7.00 -14.09
C MET A 369 -27.82 -6.70 -12.96
N GLN A 370 -29.09 -6.53 -13.31
CA GLN A 370 -30.14 -6.15 -12.36
C GLN A 370 -30.75 -7.35 -11.63
N ASP A 371 -31.40 -7.05 -10.51
CA ASP A 371 -32.04 -8.03 -9.63
C ASP A 371 -33.28 -8.71 -10.23
N ASP A 372 -33.78 -8.21 -11.36
CA ASP A 372 -34.91 -8.75 -12.12
C ASP A 372 -34.48 -9.63 -13.32
N GLY A 373 -33.17 -9.83 -13.48
CA GLY A 373 -32.60 -10.61 -14.58
C GLY A 373 -32.42 -9.84 -15.88
N ASN A 374 -32.58 -8.50 -15.86
CA ASN A 374 -32.28 -7.66 -17.01
C ASN A 374 -30.82 -7.20 -17.00
N LEU A 375 -30.13 -7.34 -18.13
CA LEU A 375 -28.82 -6.74 -18.35
C LEU A 375 -29.01 -5.40 -19.05
N VAL A 376 -28.64 -4.30 -18.38
CA VAL A 376 -28.98 -2.95 -18.83
C VAL A 376 -27.73 -2.09 -18.96
N GLN A 377 -27.58 -1.46 -20.11
CA GLN A 377 -26.58 -0.42 -20.30
C GLN A 377 -27.18 0.92 -19.90
N TYR A 378 -26.43 1.67 -19.09
CA TYR A 378 -26.75 3.03 -18.70
C TYR A 378 -25.71 4.02 -19.20
N ASP A 379 -26.18 5.20 -19.57
CA ASP A 379 -25.35 6.34 -19.91
C ASP A 379 -24.91 7.13 -18.65
N GLY A 380 -24.07 8.14 -18.85
CA GLY A 380 -23.51 9.00 -17.79
C GLY A 380 -24.55 9.83 -17.05
N ARG A 381 -25.77 9.96 -17.59
CA ARG A 381 -26.92 10.61 -16.95
C ARG A 381 -27.84 9.61 -16.25
N GLY A 382 -27.48 8.32 -16.24
CA GLY A 382 -28.27 7.26 -15.63
C GLY A 382 -29.48 6.81 -16.47
N ARG A 383 -29.54 7.17 -17.76
CA ARG A 383 -30.61 6.72 -18.67
C ARG A 383 -30.25 5.35 -19.26
N ALA A 384 -31.22 4.45 -19.35
CA ALA A 384 -31.01 3.15 -20.00
C ALA A 384 -30.85 3.33 -21.52
N SER A 385 -29.63 3.09 -22.03
CA SER A 385 -29.29 3.19 -23.45
C SER A 385 -29.43 1.86 -24.19
N TRP A 386 -29.47 0.73 -23.47
CA TRP A 386 -29.80 -0.59 -24.02
C TRP A 386 -30.27 -1.53 -22.90
N SER A 387 -31.06 -2.54 -23.26
CA SER A 387 -31.62 -3.55 -22.36
C SER A 387 -31.68 -4.90 -23.07
N SER A 388 -31.41 -5.99 -22.34
CA SER A 388 -31.57 -7.36 -22.84
C SER A 388 -33.03 -7.79 -23.05
N ARG A 389 -33.97 -7.05 -22.45
CA ARG A 389 -35.43 -7.23 -22.59
C ARG A 389 -36.11 -6.01 -23.20
#